data_AF-A0A956H285-F1
#
_entry.id   AF-A0A956H285-F1
#
_cell.length_a   1.000
_cell.length_b   1.000
_cell.length_c   1.000
_cell.angle_alpha   90.00
_cell.angle_beta   90.00
_cell.angle_gamma   90.00
#
_symmetry.space_group_name_H-M   'P 1'
#
loop_
_entity.id
_entity.type
_entity.pdbx_description
1 polymer ?
#
loop_
_entity_poly.entity_id
_entity_poly.type
_entity_poly.pdbx_seq_one_letter_code
_entity_poly.pdbx_strand_id
1 'polypeptide(L)'
;DESDPEALRLCMIDLGLVGRLSAEQRERIVTLVIAAITNDASTMASTLLAMGTPTERVNLAELKAEITRIRSEQLAVDSLEQVDSGAFAQEFATAAARFRIKLAPEYAIMIKAAATLEGVIRGLDPQVDIAGLARPYAERIVAERLAPDRMLEQALVKATGVGGLVTRMPEQIEQLMHDVETGNLQLRALTPELDHLPHLVRWSSGRQSLGLFAASMSLCCALIVAAEPTGVLAIGLGVFCFIAALIGWLLTATSYFVGSGHTVRVAPLIKLFRR
;
A
#
# COMPACT_ATOMS: atom_id res chain seq x y z
N ASP A 1 7.08 -51.15 6.63
CA ASP A 1 5.94 -51.70 7.38
C ASP A 1 6.25 -51.53 8.86
N GLU A 2 5.40 -50.87 9.64
CA GLU A 2 5.72 -50.51 11.05
C GLU A 2 5.81 -51.72 11.99
N SER A 3 5.35 -52.90 11.54
CA SER A 3 5.32 -54.15 12.30
C SER A 3 6.55 -55.05 12.16
N ASP A 4 7.54 -54.69 11.35
CA ASP A 4 8.77 -55.48 11.21
C ASP A 4 9.75 -55.19 12.36
N PRO A 5 10.04 -56.16 13.26
CA PRO A 5 10.93 -55.98 14.40
C PRO A 5 12.40 -55.77 14.02
N GLU A 6 12.79 -56.05 12.77
CA GLU A 6 14.16 -55.80 12.26
C GLU A 6 14.28 -54.45 11.51
N ALA A 7 13.19 -53.71 11.33
CA ALA A 7 13.23 -52.42 10.66
C ALA A 7 14.00 -51.37 11.50
N LEU A 8 15.04 -50.79 10.90
CA LEU A 8 15.76 -49.65 11.46
C LEU A 8 14.79 -48.51 11.77
N ARG A 9 14.75 -48.06 13.04
CA ARG A 9 13.90 -46.96 13.50
C ARG A 9 14.71 -45.68 13.62
N LEU A 10 14.20 -44.60 13.03
CA LEU A 10 14.75 -43.27 13.22
C LEU A 10 14.25 -42.71 14.56
N CYS A 11 15.18 -42.39 15.46
CA CYS A 11 14.87 -41.75 16.74
C CYS A 11 15.46 -40.33 16.77
N MET A 12 14.61 -39.32 16.96
CA MET A 12 15.05 -37.93 17.12
C MET A 12 15.38 -37.68 18.60
N ILE A 13 16.65 -37.39 18.89
CA ILE A 13 17.14 -37.22 20.26
C ILE A 13 17.12 -35.74 20.69
N ASP A 14 17.33 -34.83 19.74
CA ASP A 14 17.36 -33.39 19.99
C ASP A 14 16.28 -32.65 19.18
N LEU A 15 15.47 -31.88 19.89
CA LEU A 15 14.39 -31.03 19.37
C LEU A 15 14.53 -29.58 19.90
N GLY A 16 15.74 -29.14 20.22
CA GLY A 16 16.00 -27.80 20.74
C GLY A 16 15.72 -26.67 19.75
N LEU A 17 15.64 -26.95 18.44
CA LEU A 17 15.38 -25.99 17.38
C LEU A 17 14.03 -26.26 16.68
N VAL A 18 12.93 -26.17 17.43
CA VAL A 18 11.57 -26.35 16.89
C VAL A 18 10.95 -25.00 16.51
N GLY A 19 10.63 -24.83 15.23
CA GLY A 19 9.82 -23.73 14.71
C GLY A 19 8.34 -24.08 14.66
N ARG A 20 7.47 -23.08 14.73
CA ARG A 20 6.03 -23.22 14.46
C ARG A 20 5.65 -22.28 13.33
N LEU A 21 4.99 -22.82 12.31
CA LEU A 21 4.41 -22.06 11.22
C LEU A 21 2.91 -21.92 11.44
N SER A 22 2.39 -20.70 11.29
CA SER A 22 0.94 -20.49 11.24
C SER A 22 0.34 -21.16 10.00
N ALA A 23 -0.98 -21.37 10.00
CA ALA A 23 -1.69 -21.89 8.84
C ALA A 23 -1.44 -21.03 7.59
N GLU A 24 -1.41 -19.71 7.76
CA GLU A 24 -1.12 -18.75 6.68
C GLU A 24 0.32 -18.88 6.17
N GLN A 25 1.30 -19.03 7.07
CA GLN A 25 2.70 -19.21 6.67
C GLN A 25 2.91 -20.51 5.90
N ARG A 26 2.27 -21.60 6.35
CA ARG A 26 2.27 -22.88 5.63
C ARG A 26 1.67 -22.73 4.24
N GLU A 27 0.55 -22.01 4.11
CA GLU A 27 -0.10 -21.77 2.82
C GLU A 27 0.79 -20.98 1.86
N ARG A 28 1.58 -20.02 2.36
CA ARG A 28 2.54 -19.27 1.55
C ARG A 28 3.66 -20.16 1.01
N ILE A 29 4.17 -21.08 1.81
CA ILE A 29 5.17 -22.06 1.37
C ILE A 29 4.59 -22.96 0.27
N VAL A 30 3.39 -23.49 0.48
CA VAL A 30 2.70 -24.33 -0.52
C VAL A 30 2.47 -23.55 -1.82
N THR A 31 2.04 -22.29 -1.71
CA THR A 31 1.86 -21.39 -2.87
C THR A 31 3.17 -21.19 -3.62
N LEU A 32 4.28 -21.00 -2.89
CA LEU A 32 5.60 -20.82 -3.49
C LEU A 32 6.06 -22.08 -4.23
N VAL A 33 5.90 -23.26 -3.63
CA VAL A 33 6.24 -24.55 -4.26
C VAL A 33 5.42 -24.77 -5.53
N ILE A 34 4.11 -24.53 -5.47
CA ILE A 34 3.25 -24.65 -6.65
C ILE A 34 3.67 -23.67 -7.73
N ALA A 35 3.91 -22.40 -7.37
CA ALA A 35 4.31 -21.39 -8.33
C ALA A 35 5.67 -21.70 -8.98
N ALA A 36 6.60 -22.31 -8.24
CA ALA A 36 7.85 -22.81 -8.79
C ALA A 36 7.62 -23.96 -9.80
N ILE A 37 6.73 -24.90 -9.49
CA ILE A 37 6.39 -26.03 -10.38
C ILE A 37 5.60 -25.57 -11.62
N THR A 38 4.62 -24.68 -11.45
CA THR A 38 3.75 -24.19 -12.54
C THR A 38 4.37 -23.04 -13.34
N ASN A 39 5.64 -22.72 -13.08
CA ASN A 39 6.36 -21.67 -13.79
C ASN A 39 5.71 -20.26 -13.66
N ASP A 40 5.20 -19.93 -12.48
CA ASP A 40 4.55 -18.66 -12.20
C ASP A 40 5.44 -17.71 -11.38
N ALA A 41 6.36 -17.04 -12.07
CA ALA A 41 7.24 -16.04 -11.46
C ALA A 41 6.47 -14.86 -10.83
N SER A 42 5.26 -14.57 -11.31
CA SER A 42 4.42 -13.51 -10.75
C SER A 42 3.98 -13.87 -9.34
N THR A 43 3.44 -15.09 -9.18
CA THR A 43 3.00 -15.61 -7.89
C THR A 43 4.17 -15.81 -6.95
N MET A 44 5.34 -16.25 -7.44
CA MET A 44 6.56 -16.37 -6.63
C MET A 44 6.98 -15.01 -6.05
N ALA A 45 7.03 -13.96 -6.87
CA ALA A 45 7.42 -12.61 -6.44
C ALA A 45 6.44 -12.03 -5.41
N SER A 46 5.13 -12.14 -5.65
CA SER A 46 4.12 -11.68 -4.70
C SER A 46 4.13 -12.49 -3.40
N THR A 47 4.39 -13.79 -3.49
CA THR A 47 4.48 -14.67 -2.31
C THR A 47 5.71 -14.34 -1.48
N LEU A 48 6.87 -14.12 -2.11
CA LEU A 48 8.09 -13.69 -1.43
C LEU A 48 7.89 -12.38 -0.68
N LEU A 49 7.29 -11.38 -1.34
CA LEU A 49 6.99 -10.09 -0.73
C LEU A 49 6.11 -10.27 0.50
N ALA A 50 5.17 -11.22 0.47
CA ALA A 50 4.21 -11.42 1.52
C ALA A 50 4.66 -12.47 2.58
N MET A 51 5.80 -13.14 2.38
CA MET A 51 6.51 -13.94 3.39
C MET A 51 7.41 -13.09 4.29
N GLY A 52 7.63 -11.81 3.94
CA GLY A 52 8.45 -10.91 4.72
C GLY A 52 7.84 -9.52 4.83
N THR A 53 8.57 -8.64 5.49
CA THR A 53 8.25 -7.21 5.56
C THR A 53 9.31 -6.44 4.79
N PRO A 54 8.94 -5.72 3.73
CA PRO A 54 9.87 -4.85 3.02
C PRO A 54 10.27 -3.68 3.93
N THR A 55 11.57 -3.38 4.04
CA THR A 55 12.04 -2.24 4.84
C THR A 55 12.00 -0.92 4.06
N GLU A 56 11.88 -1.00 2.73
CA GLU A 56 11.75 0.13 1.80
C GLU A 56 10.70 -0.19 0.73
N ARG A 57 10.38 0.78 -0.12
CA ARG A 57 9.45 0.57 -1.24
C ARG A 57 10.08 -0.40 -2.25
N VAL A 58 9.44 -1.56 -2.43
CA VAL A 58 9.86 -2.57 -3.40
C VAL A 58 9.20 -2.32 -4.75
N ASN A 59 9.97 -2.27 -5.83
CA ASN A 59 9.45 -2.31 -7.19
C ASN A 59 9.10 -3.76 -7.55
N LEU A 60 7.80 -4.08 -7.56
CA LEU A 60 7.32 -5.43 -7.84
C LEU A 60 7.68 -5.91 -9.26
N ALA A 61 7.77 -5.01 -10.24
CA ALA A 61 8.14 -5.37 -11.61
C ALA A 61 9.61 -5.82 -11.69
N GLU A 62 10.51 -5.13 -10.99
CA GLU A 62 11.92 -5.50 -10.89
C GLU A 62 12.09 -6.80 -10.10
N LEU A 63 11.35 -6.98 -9.00
CA LEU A 63 11.37 -8.24 -8.24
C LEU A 63 10.94 -9.41 -9.13
N LYS A 64 9.85 -9.25 -9.88
CA LYS A 64 9.37 -10.27 -10.82
C LYS A 64 10.41 -10.59 -11.91
N ALA A 65 11.08 -9.56 -12.45
CA ALA A 65 12.14 -9.75 -13.44
C ALA A 65 13.32 -10.55 -12.85
N GLU A 66 13.73 -10.24 -11.62
CA GLU A 66 14.80 -10.96 -10.93
C GLU A 66 14.42 -12.43 -10.66
N ILE A 67 13.21 -12.68 -10.15
CA ILE A 67 12.71 -14.06 -9.94
C ILE A 67 12.64 -14.83 -11.26
N THR A 68 12.25 -14.17 -12.36
CA THR A 68 12.24 -14.78 -13.69
C THR A 68 13.64 -15.16 -14.16
N ARG A 69 14.65 -14.32 -13.86
CA ARG A 69 16.07 -14.57 -14.16
C ARG A 69 16.61 -15.76 -13.38
N ILE A 70 16.45 -15.76 -12.05
CA ILE A 70 16.83 -16.86 -11.15
C ILE A 70 16.26 -18.18 -11.67
N ARG A 71 14.97 -18.17 -12.03
CA ARG A 71 14.33 -19.34 -12.63
C ARG A 71 14.95 -19.74 -13.96
N SER A 72 15.19 -18.81 -14.88
CA SER A 72 15.79 -19.17 -16.18
C SER A 72 17.21 -19.73 -16.06
N GLU A 73 17.90 -19.49 -14.95
CA GLU A 73 19.25 -20.02 -14.70
C GLU A 73 19.22 -21.34 -13.92
N GLN A 74 18.26 -21.52 -13.00
CA GLN A 74 18.21 -22.65 -12.06
C GLN A 74 17.13 -23.70 -12.37
N LEU A 75 16.13 -23.36 -13.18
CA LEU A 75 14.93 -24.17 -13.49
C LEU A 75 14.75 -24.36 -15.01
N ALA A 76 15.79 -24.12 -15.83
CA ALA A 76 15.75 -24.21 -17.29
C ALA A 76 15.53 -25.62 -17.87
N VAL A 77 15.32 -26.62 -17.01
CA VAL A 77 15.15 -28.01 -17.42
C VAL A 77 13.69 -28.39 -17.20
N ASP A 78 13.03 -28.87 -18.25
CA ASP A 78 11.62 -29.28 -18.26
C ASP A 78 11.28 -30.44 -17.30
N SER A 79 12.24 -30.92 -16.51
CA SER A 79 12.04 -31.90 -15.45
C SER A 79 12.66 -31.43 -14.12
N LEU A 80 11.90 -31.58 -13.03
CA LEU A 80 12.35 -31.36 -11.64
C LEU A 80 13.55 -32.23 -11.24
N GLU A 81 14.02 -33.16 -12.09
CA GLU A 81 15.13 -34.09 -11.79
C GLU A 81 16.51 -33.43 -11.77
N GLN A 82 16.65 -32.21 -12.30
CA GLN A 82 17.94 -31.48 -12.35
C GLN A 82 17.92 -30.16 -11.57
N VAL A 83 16.87 -29.91 -10.80
CA VAL A 83 16.74 -28.66 -10.04
C VAL A 83 17.56 -28.77 -8.77
N ASP A 84 18.62 -27.97 -8.68
CA ASP A 84 19.34 -27.78 -7.42
C ASP A 84 18.48 -26.91 -6.49
N SER A 85 17.70 -27.57 -5.63
CA SER A 85 16.85 -26.92 -4.64
C SER A 85 17.62 -26.05 -3.66
N GLY A 86 18.88 -26.39 -3.38
CA GLY A 86 19.76 -25.62 -2.50
C GLY A 86 20.20 -24.31 -3.16
N ALA A 87 20.68 -24.39 -4.41
CA ALA A 87 21.05 -23.22 -5.20
C ALA A 87 19.85 -22.29 -5.42
N PHE A 88 18.68 -22.86 -5.75
CA PHE A 88 17.46 -22.10 -5.92
C PHE A 88 17.05 -21.37 -4.63
N ALA A 89 17.05 -22.06 -3.48
CA ALA A 89 16.72 -21.44 -2.19
C ALA A 89 17.70 -20.31 -1.82
N GLN A 90 18.99 -20.49 -2.13
CA GLN A 90 20.02 -19.50 -1.86
C GLN A 90 19.90 -18.26 -2.76
N GLU A 91 19.60 -18.43 -4.05
CA GLU A 91 19.30 -17.31 -4.94
C GLU A 91 18.01 -16.59 -4.53
N PHE A 92 16.99 -17.33 -4.10
CA PHE A 92 15.74 -16.77 -3.60
C PHE A 92 15.96 -15.93 -2.33
N ALA A 93 16.81 -16.39 -1.41
CA ALA A 93 17.20 -15.64 -0.22
C ALA A 93 18.04 -14.40 -0.58
N THR A 94 18.94 -14.53 -1.56
CA THR A 94 19.71 -13.40 -2.11
C THR A 94 18.79 -12.33 -2.70
N ALA A 95 17.77 -12.73 -3.46
CA ALA A 95 16.77 -11.82 -4.00
C ALA A 95 16.00 -11.11 -2.88
N ALA A 96 15.55 -11.84 -1.86
CA ALA A 96 14.88 -11.24 -0.70
C ALA A 96 15.76 -10.17 -0.03
N ALA A 97 17.05 -10.46 0.19
CA ALA A 97 18.00 -9.52 0.76
C ALA A 97 18.23 -8.28 -0.15
N ARG A 98 18.42 -8.50 -1.46
CA ARG A 98 18.63 -7.43 -2.46
C ARG A 98 17.46 -6.45 -2.51
N PHE A 99 16.24 -6.96 -2.45
CA PHE A 99 15.01 -6.15 -2.41
C PHE A 99 14.62 -5.72 -0.98
N ARG A 100 15.51 -5.92 0.00
CA ARG A 100 15.33 -5.55 1.41
C ARG A 100 14.04 -6.08 2.05
N ILE A 101 13.66 -7.28 1.65
CA ILE A 101 12.54 -8.02 2.20
C ILE A 101 13.06 -8.82 3.39
N LYS A 102 12.70 -8.38 4.60
CA LYS A 102 13.05 -9.11 5.82
C LYS A 102 12.04 -10.25 6.02
N LEU A 103 12.45 -11.47 5.72
CA LEU A 103 11.62 -12.66 5.92
C LEU A 103 11.22 -12.81 7.40
N ALA A 104 10.02 -13.34 7.63
CA ALA A 104 9.58 -13.67 8.98
C ALA A 104 10.52 -14.71 9.62
N PRO A 105 10.86 -14.59 10.93
CA PRO A 105 11.82 -15.47 11.59
C PRO A 105 11.48 -16.96 11.49
N GLU A 106 10.19 -17.31 11.43
CA GLU A 106 9.72 -18.69 11.36
C GLU A 106 10.18 -19.38 10.07
N TYR A 107 10.26 -18.65 8.95
CA TYR A 107 10.80 -19.17 7.70
C TYR A 107 12.30 -19.41 7.78
N ALA A 108 13.04 -18.58 8.51
CA ALA A 108 14.47 -18.78 8.71
C ALA A 108 14.76 -20.05 9.52
N ILE A 109 13.95 -20.33 10.54
CA ILE A 109 14.03 -21.59 11.29
C ILE A 109 13.73 -22.78 10.38
N MET A 110 12.69 -22.69 9.54
CA MET A 110 12.36 -23.73 8.57
C MET A 110 13.50 -24.00 7.59
N ILE A 111 14.06 -22.95 6.98
CA ILE A 111 15.19 -23.06 6.04
C ILE A 111 16.39 -23.70 6.73
N LYS A 112 16.70 -23.28 7.97
CA LYS A 112 17.79 -23.88 8.75
C LYS A 112 17.54 -25.36 9.07
N ALA A 113 16.31 -25.72 9.42
CA ALA A 113 15.92 -27.11 9.67
C ALA A 113 16.08 -27.97 8.40
N ALA A 114 15.61 -27.47 7.25
CA ALA A 114 15.77 -28.13 5.95
C ALA A 114 17.26 -28.31 5.57
N ALA A 115 18.06 -27.25 5.70
CA ALA A 115 19.50 -27.31 5.41
C ALA A 115 20.26 -28.27 6.36
N THR A 116 19.86 -28.33 7.63
CA THR A 116 20.45 -29.28 8.60
C THR A 116 20.09 -30.72 8.23
N LEU A 117 18.83 -30.98 7.89
CA LEU A 117 18.37 -32.29 7.45
C LEU A 117 19.09 -32.73 6.16
N GLU A 118 19.20 -31.84 5.19
CA GLU A 118 19.98 -32.09 3.97
C GLU A 118 21.44 -32.39 4.27
N GLY A 119 22.07 -31.64 5.17
CA GLY A 119 23.45 -31.88 5.60
C GLY A 119 23.65 -33.27 6.23
N VAL A 120 22.70 -33.70 7.07
CA VAL A 120 22.71 -35.06 7.66
C VAL A 120 22.52 -36.13 6.58
N ILE A 121 21.54 -35.94 5.69
CA ILE A 121 21.24 -36.89 4.61
C ILE A 121 22.46 -37.04 3.69
N ARG A 122 23.04 -35.94 3.21
CA ARG A 122 24.24 -35.97 2.37
C ARG A 122 25.48 -36.51 3.09
N GLY A 123 25.53 -36.39 4.42
CA GLY A 123 26.55 -37.01 5.24
C GLY A 123 26.45 -38.54 5.30
N LEU A 124 25.24 -39.09 5.13
CA LEU A 124 24.98 -40.54 5.10
C LEU A 124 25.10 -41.11 3.69
N ASP A 125 24.49 -40.43 2.71
CA ASP A 125 24.55 -40.79 1.29
C ASP A 125 24.84 -39.54 0.45
N PRO A 126 26.08 -39.34 -0.01
CA PRO A 126 26.45 -38.16 -0.80
C PRO A 126 25.79 -38.09 -2.19
N GLN A 127 25.28 -39.20 -2.72
CA GLN A 127 24.72 -39.30 -4.08
C GLN A 127 23.19 -39.29 -4.07
N VAL A 128 22.56 -39.18 -2.91
CA VAL A 128 21.10 -39.22 -2.78
C VAL A 128 20.43 -38.02 -3.47
N ASP A 129 19.42 -38.32 -4.29
CA ASP A 129 18.54 -37.32 -4.88
C ASP A 129 17.43 -36.93 -3.90
N ILE A 130 17.70 -35.90 -3.09
CA ILE A 130 16.75 -35.37 -2.10
C ILE A 130 15.51 -34.77 -2.78
N ALA A 131 15.68 -34.13 -3.94
CA ALA A 131 14.58 -33.50 -4.67
C ALA A 131 13.61 -34.57 -5.20
N GLY A 132 14.15 -35.65 -5.78
CA GLY A 132 13.39 -36.82 -6.20
C GLY A 132 12.63 -37.49 -5.04
N LEU A 133 13.27 -37.63 -3.87
CA LEU A 133 12.60 -38.18 -2.68
C LEU A 133 11.47 -37.28 -2.16
N ALA A 134 11.59 -35.96 -2.30
CA ALA A 134 10.58 -35.00 -1.85
C ALA A 134 9.41 -34.83 -2.84
N ARG A 135 9.61 -35.15 -4.13
CA ARG A 135 8.61 -35.01 -5.20
C ARG A 135 7.22 -35.58 -4.87
N PRO A 136 7.04 -36.84 -4.43
CA PRO A 136 5.70 -37.39 -4.18
C PRO A 136 4.96 -36.62 -3.07
N TYR A 137 5.69 -36.04 -2.11
CA TYR A 137 5.09 -35.22 -1.07
C TYR A 137 4.66 -33.86 -1.62
N ALA A 138 5.47 -33.24 -2.49
CA ALA A 138 5.10 -32.01 -3.17
C ALA A 138 3.85 -32.22 -4.05
N GLU A 139 3.81 -33.28 -4.85
CA GLU A 139 2.65 -33.64 -5.69
C GLU A 139 1.40 -33.87 -4.85
N ARG A 140 1.51 -34.59 -3.72
CA ARG A 140 0.39 -34.77 -2.80
C ARG A 140 -0.13 -33.45 -2.25
N ILE A 141 0.77 -32.54 -1.85
CA ILE A 141 0.42 -31.19 -1.36
C ILE A 141 -0.31 -30.39 -2.45
N VAL A 142 0.16 -30.45 -3.71
CA VAL A 142 -0.48 -29.78 -4.84
C VAL A 142 -1.87 -30.37 -5.11
N ALA A 143 -1.99 -31.70 -5.17
CA ALA A 143 -3.25 -32.40 -5.40
C ALA A 143 -4.28 -32.09 -4.30
N GLU A 144 -3.83 -32.09 -3.04
CA GLU A 144 -4.63 -31.71 -1.88
C GLU A 144 -5.13 -30.27 -1.92
N ARG A 145 -4.41 -29.35 -2.57
CA ARG A 145 -4.81 -27.95 -2.71
C ARG A 145 -5.75 -27.73 -3.90
N LEU A 146 -5.51 -28.44 -5.00
CA LEU A 146 -6.38 -28.44 -6.19
C LEU A 146 -7.62 -29.33 -6.02
N ALA A 147 -7.75 -30.01 -4.87
CA ALA A 147 -8.92 -30.79 -4.55
C ALA A 147 -10.19 -29.92 -4.60
N PRO A 148 -11.25 -30.34 -5.32
CA PRO A 148 -12.47 -29.56 -5.52
C PRO A 148 -13.07 -29.07 -4.20
N ASP A 149 -13.05 -29.92 -3.17
CA ASP A 149 -13.62 -29.61 -1.85
C ASP A 149 -12.92 -28.44 -1.16
N ARG A 150 -11.58 -28.39 -1.21
CA ARG A 150 -10.81 -27.27 -0.63
C ARG A 150 -10.94 -26.00 -1.47
N MET A 151 -11.03 -26.12 -2.80
CA MET A 151 -11.30 -24.98 -3.66
C MET A 151 -12.67 -24.39 -3.36
N LEU A 152 -13.68 -25.23 -3.12
CA LEU A 152 -15.03 -24.80 -2.73
C LEU A 152 -15.02 -24.09 -1.37
N GLU A 153 -14.32 -24.66 -0.38
CA GLU A 153 -14.17 -24.05 0.95
C GLU A 153 -13.50 -22.68 0.87
N GLN A 154 -12.39 -22.57 0.13
CA GLN A 154 -11.71 -21.30 -0.08
C GLN A 154 -12.57 -20.29 -0.86
N ALA A 155 -13.32 -20.74 -1.86
CA ALA A 155 -14.25 -19.90 -2.61
C ALA A 155 -15.39 -19.40 -1.71
N LEU A 156 -15.93 -20.24 -0.83
CA LEU A 156 -16.94 -19.86 0.16
C LEU A 156 -16.39 -18.87 1.19
N VAL A 157 -15.18 -19.09 1.70
CA VAL A 157 -14.52 -18.15 2.63
C VAL A 157 -14.26 -16.80 1.94
N LYS A 158 -13.82 -16.80 0.68
CA LYS A 158 -13.65 -15.57 -0.10
C LYS A 158 -14.99 -14.89 -0.43
N ALA A 159 -16.02 -15.64 -0.79
CA ALA A 159 -17.34 -15.11 -1.10
C ALA A 159 -18.04 -14.53 0.13
N THR A 160 -17.94 -15.20 1.28
CA THR A 160 -18.39 -14.65 2.58
C THR A 160 -17.54 -13.47 3.05
N GLY A 161 -16.23 -13.47 2.74
CA GLY A 161 -15.35 -12.31 2.94
C GLY A 161 -15.71 -11.10 2.09
N VAL A 162 -16.14 -11.29 0.85
CA VAL A 162 -16.70 -10.23 -0.01
C VAL A 162 -18.06 -9.76 0.50
N GLY A 163 -18.91 -10.68 0.99
CA GLY A 163 -20.13 -10.32 1.71
C GLY A 163 -19.86 -9.50 2.98
N GLY A 164 -18.78 -9.82 3.69
CA GLY A 164 -18.25 -9.10 4.85
C GLY A 164 -17.72 -7.70 4.52
N LEU A 165 -17.09 -7.53 3.35
CA LEU A 165 -16.70 -6.21 2.83
C LEU A 165 -17.93 -5.34 2.53
N VAL A 166 -19.00 -5.92 1.96
CA VAL A 166 -20.27 -5.20 1.70
C VAL A 166 -21.03 -4.87 3.00
N THR A 167 -20.91 -5.69 4.05
CA THR A 167 -21.55 -5.43 5.35
C THR A 167 -20.74 -4.53 6.29
N ARG A 168 -19.40 -4.45 6.14
CA ARG A 168 -18.53 -3.55 6.93
C ARG A 168 -18.22 -2.22 6.25
N MET A 169 -18.40 -2.11 4.94
CA MET A 169 -18.34 -0.84 4.20
C MET A 169 -19.27 0.25 4.75
N PRO A 170 -20.54 -0.04 5.12
CA PRO A 170 -21.44 0.96 5.69
C PRO A 170 -20.88 1.56 6.98
N GLU A 171 -20.39 0.74 7.90
CA GLU A 171 -19.82 1.20 9.18
C GLU A 171 -18.57 2.06 8.96
N GLN A 172 -17.69 1.69 8.02
CA GLN A 172 -16.50 2.48 7.71
C GLN A 172 -16.83 3.80 7.00
N ILE A 173 -17.85 3.81 6.13
CA ILE A 173 -18.33 5.04 5.47
C ILE A 173 -19.04 5.93 6.48
N GLU A 174 -19.85 5.37 7.37
CA GLU A 174 -20.55 6.09 8.44
C GLU A 174 -19.55 6.69 9.43
N GLN A 175 -18.50 5.95 9.78
CA GLN A 175 -17.43 6.45 10.62
C GLN A 175 -16.58 7.50 9.90
N LEU A 176 -16.30 7.35 8.59
CA LEU A 176 -15.69 8.40 7.78
C LEU A 176 -16.57 9.66 7.70
N MET A 177 -17.88 9.50 7.51
CA MET A 177 -18.82 10.61 7.51
C MET A 177 -18.87 11.28 8.89
N HIS A 178 -18.87 10.50 9.97
CA HIS A 178 -18.83 11.00 11.33
C HIS A 178 -17.51 11.72 11.63
N ASP A 179 -16.37 11.21 11.16
CA ASP A 179 -15.05 11.83 11.32
C ASP A 179 -14.90 13.10 10.45
N VAL A 180 -15.59 13.17 9.30
CA VAL A 180 -15.74 14.39 8.47
C VAL A 180 -16.61 15.42 9.18
N GLU A 181 -17.76 15.01 9.71
CA GLU A 181 -18.71 15.90 10.39
C GLU A 181 -18.17 16.43 11.73
N THR A 182 -17.45 15.60 12.49
CA THR A 182 -16.83 15.98 13.76
C THR A 182 -15.46 16.63 13.61
N GLY A 183 -14.92 16.69 12.40
CA GLY A 183 -13.62 17.31 12.10
C GLY A 183 -12.42 16.55 12.65
N ASN A 184 -12.58 15.27 12.99
CA ASN A 184 -11.55 14.40 13.57
C ASN A 184 -10.69 13.68 12.53
N LEU A 185 -10.83 14.00 11.26
CA LEU A 185 -9.98 13.50 10.17
C LEU A 185 -8.50 13.91 10.35
N GLN A 186 -7.76 13.10 11.11
CA GLN A 186 -6.30 13.18 11.19
C GLN A 186 -5.71 12.47 9.96
N LEU A 187 -5.61 13.18 8.85
CA LEU A 187 -4.85 12.73 7.69
C LEU A 187 -3.36 12.70 8.05
N ARG A 188 -2.88 11.57 8.55
CA ARG A 188 -1.46 11.33 8.81
C ARG A 188 -0.77 11.08 7.47
N ALA A 189 -0.38 12.15 6.80
CA ALA A 189 0.35 12.08 5.52
C ALA A 189 1.72 11.41 5.73
N LEU A 190 1.94 10.25 5.11
CA LEU A 190 3.23 9.54 5.09
C LEU A 190 4.31 10.23 4.21
N THR A 191 4.07 11.45 3.76
CA THR A 191 4.99 12.22 2.91
C THR A 191 5.04 13.68 3.37
N PRO A 192 6.22 14.20 3.75
CA PRO A 192 6.40 15.56 4.30
C PRO A 192 6.21 16.71 3.26
N GLU A 193 5.53 16.48 2.14
CA GLU A 193 5.32 17.46 1.06
C GLU A 193 3.84 17.82 0.83
N LEU A 194 2.92 17.26 1.61
CA LEU A 194 1.49 17.63 1.56
C LEU A 194 1.05 18.65 2.63
N ASP A 195 1.97 19.16 3.46
CA ASP A 195 1.72 20.23 4.45
C ASP A 195 1.35 21.58 3.82
N HIS A 196 1.33 21.66 2.48
CA HIS A 196 1.01 22.86 1.74
C HIS A 196 -0.42 22.90 1.17
N LEU A 197 -1.15 21.78 1.17
CA LEU A 197 -2.53 21.78 0.69
C LEU A 197 -3.54 22.50 1.59
N PRO A 198 -3.43 22.50 2.94
CA PRO A 198 -4.43 23.17 3.77
C PRO A 198 -4.41 24.70 3.60
N HIS A 199 -3.25 25.30 3.29
CA HIS A 199 -3.17 26.76 3.11
C HIS A 199 -3.74 27.22 1.77
N LEU A 200 -3.67 26.41 0.71
CA LEU A 200 -4.25 26.74 -0.60
C LEU A 200 -5.79 26.73 -0.57
N VAL A 201 -6.39 25.81 0.18
CA VAL A 201 -7.86 25.71 0.32
C VAL A 201 -8.43 26.81 1.22
N ARG A 202 -7.75 27.13 2.34
CA ARG A 202 -8.15 28.25 3.22
C ARG A 202 -7.94 29.62 2.55
N TRP A 203 -6.89 29.76 1.74
CA TRP A 203 -6.67 30.99 0.94
C TRP A 203 -7.78 31.18 -0.10
N SER A 204 -8.22 30.11 -0.77
CA SER A 204 -9.31 30.15 -1.74
C SER A 204 -10.65 30.53 -1.09
N SER A 205 -10.97 29.95 0.07
CA SER A 205 -12.25 30.17 0.76
C SER A 205 -12.44 31.60 1.27
N GLY A 206 -11.37 32.23 1.79
CA GLY A 206 -11.43 33.63 2.24
C GLY A 206 -11.64 34.65 1.11
N ARG A 207 -11.20 34.34 -0.12
CA ARG A 207 -11.42 35.21 -1.28
C ARG A 207 -12.87 35.17 -1.78
N GLN A 208 -13.50 34.00 -1.70
CA GLN A 208 -14.88 33.82 -2.14
C GLN A 208 -15.88 34.56 -1.22
N SER A 209 -15.66 34.52 0.09
CA SER A 209 -16.51 35.25 1.04
C SER A 209 -16.42 36.77 0.87
N LEU A 210 -15.22 37.29 0.56
CA LEU A 210 -15.01 38.73 0.32
C LEU A 210 -15.71 39.21 -0.96
N GLY A 211 -15.60 38.44 -2.05
CA GLY A 211 -16.28 38.73 -3.30
C GLY A 211 -17.80 38.70 -3.17
N LEU A 212 -18.34 37.73 -2.40
CA LEU A 212 -19.77 37.62 -2.14
C LEU A 212 -20.30 38.81 -1.32
N PHE A 213 -19.55 39.26 -0.32
CA PHE A 213 -19.90 40.45 0.46
C PHE A 213 -19.91 41.72 -0.39
N ALA A 214 -18.87 41.93 -1.22
CA ALA A 214 -18.79 43.07 -2.12
C ALA A 214 -19.96 43.11 -3.12
N ALA A 215 -20.29 41.96 -3.73
CA ALA A 215 -21.42 41.84 -4.64
C ALA A 215 -22.77 42.14 -3.95
N SER A 216 -22.96 41.64 -2.73
CA SER A 216 -24.19 41.88 -1.94
C SER A 216 -24.36 43.37 -1.60
N MET A 217 -23.27 44.06 -1.22
CA MET A 217 -23.29 45.50 -0.94
C MET A 217 -23.53 46.34 -2.20
N SER A 218 -22.95 45.95 -3.34
CA SER A 218 -23.23 46.59 -4.63
C SER A 218 -24.71 46.47 -5.01
N LEU A 219 -25.31 45.30 -4.79
CA LEU A 219 -26.74 45.09 -5.05
C LEU A 219 -27.63 45.92 -4.13
N CYS A 220 -27.33 45.98 -2.82
CA CYS A 220 -28.04 46.84 -1.88
C CYS A 220 -27.95 48.33 -2.28
N CYS A 221 -26.77 48.80 -2.69
CA CYS A 221 -26.60 50.16 -3.18
C CYS A 221 -27.47 50.42 -4.43
N ALA A 222 -27.47 49.49 -5.38
CA ALA A 222 -28.27 49.62 -6.60
C ALA A 222 -29.77 49.69 -6.31
N LEU A 223 -30.27 48.86 -5.38
CA LEU A 223 -31.67 48.87 -4.97
C LEU A 223 -32.06 50.16 -4.25
N ILE A 224 -31.20 50.69 -3.37
CA ILE A 224 -31.45 51.94 -2.66
C ILE A 224 -31.49 53.11 -3.64
N VAL A 225 -30.59 53.16 -4.62
CA VAL A 225 -30.58 54.22 -5.65
C VAL A 225 -31.81 54.12 -6.55
N ALA A 226 -32.21 52.90 -6.95
CA ALA A 226 -33.40 52.67 -7.78
C ALA A 226 -34.72 53.03 -7.07
N ALA A 227 -34.73 53.05 -5.72
CA ALA A 227 -35.89 53.42 -4.92
C ALA A 227 -36.10 54.94 -4.78
N GLU A 228 -35.31 55.77 -5.46
CA GLU A 228 -35.36 57.25 -5.43
C GLU A 228 -35.49 57.82 -4.00
N PRO A 229 -34.45 57.63 -3.15
CA PRO A 229 -34.56 57.91 -1.72
C PRO A 229 -34.65 59.42 -1.47
N THR A 230 -35.77 59.87 -0.91
CA THR A 230 -36.03 61.28 -0.60
C THR A 230 -35.57 61.72 0.79
N GLY A 231 -35.28 60.76 1.68
CA GLY A 231 -34.82 61.03 3.05
C GLY A 231 -33.30 61.07 3.20
N VAL A 232 -32.79 62.02 3.99
CA VAL A 232 -31.34 62.15 4.31
C VAL A 232 -30.74 60.84 4.83
N LEU A 233 -31.50 60.08 5.62
CA LEU A 233 -31.07 58.79 6.18
C LEU A 233 -30.97 57.68 5.12
N ALA A 234 -31.84 57.70 4.10
CA ALA A 234 -31.80 56.75 2.98
C ALA A 234 -30.66 57.07 1.99
N ILE A 235 -30.40 58.36 1.74
CA ILE A 235 -29.22 58.81 0.98
C ILE A 235 -27.94 58.40 1.73
N GLY A 236 -27.89 58.60 3.05
CA GLY A 236 -26.76 58.19 3.88
C GLY A 236 -26.49 56.68 3.84
N LEU A 237 -27.55 55.86 3.86
CA LEU A 237 -27.43 54.40 3.73
C LEU A 237 -26.91 53.98 2.35
N GLY A 238 -27.37 54.64 1.28
CA GLY A 238 -26.87 54.41 -0.08
C GLY A 238 -25.38 54.71 -0.22
N VAL A 239 -24.94 55.86 0.31
CA VAL A 239 -23.51 56.26 0.32
C VAL A 239 -22.68 55.26 1.14
N PHE A 240 -23.19 54.80 2.28
CA PHE A 240 -22.52 53.79 3.09
C PHE A 240 -22.35 52.45 2.34
N CYS A 241 -23.41 51.94 1.71
CA CYS A 241 -23.35 50.72 0.91
C CYS A 241 -22.39 50.85 -0.28
N PHE A 242 -22.34 52.03 -0.91
CA PHE A 242 -21.40 52.31 -1.99
C PHE A 242 -19.94 52.24 -1.52
N ILE A 243 -19.62 52.89 -0.40
CA ILE A 243 -18.27 52.88 0.19
C ILE A 243 -17.88 51.45 0.61
N ALA A 244 -18.79 50.73 1.26
CA ALA A 244 -18.56 49.34 1.68
C ALA A 244 -18.32 48.41 0.48
N ALA A 245 -19.07 48.57 -0.60
CA ALA A 245 -18.87 47.82 -1.84
C ALA A 245 -17.51 48.13 -2.48
N LEU A 246 -17.13 49.41 -2.56
CA LEU A 246 -15.84 49.84 -3.11
C LEU A 246 -14.66 49.24 -2.34
N ILE A 247 -14.72 49.27 -1.00
CA ILE A 247 -13.71 48.67 -0.13
C ILE A 247 -13.67 47.15 -0.32
N GLY A 248 -14.82 46.49 -0.40
CA GLY A 248 -14.92 45.05 -0.64
C GLY A 248 -14.29 44.60 -1.97
N TRP A 249 -14.55 45.32 -3.05
CA TRP A 249 -13.94 45.06 -4.36
C TRP A 249 -12.43 45.32 -4.36
N LEU A 250 -11.97 46.38 -3.70
CA LEU A 250 -10.54 46.70 -3.59
C LEU A 250 -9.77 45.64 -2.83
N LEU A 251 -10.30 45.16 -1.70
CA LEU A 251 -9.70 44.07 -0.93
C LEU A 251 -9.72 42.74 -1.69
N THR A 252 -10.78 42.48 -2.47
CA THR A 252 -10.85 41.30 -3.33
C THR A 252 -9.77 41.38 -4.41
N ALA A 253 -9.64 42.53 -5.09
CA ALA A 253 -8.62 42.75 -6.12
C ALA A 253 -7.19 42.66 -5.59
N THR A 254 -6.88 43.26 -4.44
CA THR A 254 -5.54 43.15 -3.81
C THR A 254 -5.27 41.72 -3.40
N SER A 255 -6.27 41.01 -2.84
CA SER A 255 -6.12 39.61 -2.51
C SER A 255 -5.77 38.78 -3.75
N TYR A 256 -6.44 38.99 -4.90
CA TYR A 256 -6.16 38.32 -6.19
C TYR A 256 -4.75 38.61 -6.71
N PHE A 257 -4.31 39.87 -6.66
CA PHE A 257 -2.99 40.28 -7.13
C PHE A 257 -1.83 39.79 -6.25
N VAL A 258 -2.01 39.76 -4.93
CA VAL A 258 -0.95 39.37 -3.99
C VAL A 258 -0.78 37.84 -3.92
N GLY A 259 -1.86 37.08 -4.05
CA GLY A 259 -1.82 35.61 -3.97
C GLY A 259 -1.61 34.88 -5.30
N SER A 260 -1.23 35.57 -6.38
CA SER A 260 -0.91 34.93 -7.68
C SER A 260 0.59 34.70 -7.90
N GLY A 261 1.42 34.86 -6.87
CA GLY A 261 2.87 34.63 -6.96
C GLY A 261 3.62 35.65 -7.83
N HIS A 262 2.92 36.63 -8.41
CA HIS A 262 3.58 37.78 -9.01
C HIS A 262 4.13 38.68 -7.90
N THR A 263 5.45 38.71 -7.77
CA THR A 263 6.14 39.72 -6.97
C THR A 263 5.80 41.09 -7.55
N VAL A 264 4.86 41.79 -6.92
CA VAL A 264 4.61 43.20 -7.25
C VAL A 264 5.90 43.94 -6.89
N ARG A 265 6.73 44.22 -7.90
CA ARG A 265 7.88 45.11 -7.74
C ARG A 265 7.32 46.47 -7.37
N VAL A 266 7.38 46.81 -6.08
CA VAL A 266 6.96 48.11 -5.52
C VAL A 266 7.96 49.23 -5.86
N ALA A 267 9.09 48.87 -6.49
CA ALA A 267 10.16 49.78 -6.91
C ALA A 267 9.72 50.96 -7.82
N PRO A 268 8.69 50.87 -8.70
CA PRO A 268 8.24 52.01 -9.49
C PRO A 268 7.42 53.03 -8.68
N LEU A 269 6.70 52.60 -7.66
CA LEU A 269 5.81 53.47 -6.85
C LEU A 269 6.60 54.38 -5.90
N ILE A 270 7.74 53.90 -5.38
CA ILE A 270 8.62 54.70 -4.51
C ILE A 270 9.33 55.82 -5.30
N LYS A 271 9.50 55.68 -6.62
CA LYS A 271 10.08 56.74 -7.47
C LYS A 271 9.12 57.91 -7.71
N LEU A 272 7.81 57.73 -7.55
CA LEU A 272 6.83 58.80 -7.76
C LEU A 272 6.72 59.74 -6.56
N PHE A 273 7.01 59.26 -5.34
CA PHE A 273 7.01 60.06 -4.11
C PHE A 273 8.35 60.74 -3.80
N ARG A 274 9.36 60.55 -4.65
CA ARG A 274 10.72 61.08 -4.47
C ARG A 274 11.10 62.16 -5.50
N ARG A 275 10.10 62.77 -6.15
CA ARG A 275 10.26 63.95 -7.00
C ARG A 275 9.38 65.08 -6.50
#